data_AF-A0A1S2PHJ0-F1
#
_entry.id   AF-A0A1S2PHJ0-F1
#
_cell.length_a   1.000
_cell.length_b   1.000
_cell.length_c   1.000
_cell.angle_alpha   90.00
_cell.angle_beta   90.00
_cell.angle_gamma   90.00
#
_symmetry.space_group_name_H-M   'P 1'
#
loop_
_entity.id
_entity.type
_entity.pdbx_description
1 polymer ?
#
loop_
_entity_poly.entity_id
_entity_poly.type
_entity_poly.pdbx_seq_one_letter_code
_entity_poly.pdbx_strand_id
1 'polypeptide(L)'
;MATFDHATPDRCAQLAHALTAAGLTWSENGRKDAPEYLTYTVTDPRGRVWEVSPATNFQIRPSSPAQIWQASCGDLATRTPVLSARKLAEHISDTP
;
A
#
# COMPACT_ATOMS: atom_id res chain seq x y z
N MET A 1 -6.54 14.98 -14.22
CA MET A 1 -5.21 14.89 -13.58
C MET A 1 -5.34 13.96 -12.38
N ALA A 2 -4.47 12.98 -12.23
CA ALA A 2 -4.49 12.12 -11.04
C ALA A 2 -4.04 12.95 -9.83
N THR A 3 -4.84 12.95 -8.76
CA THR A 3 -4.50 13.62 -7.50
C THR A 3 -4.41 12.60 -6.37
N PHE A 4 -3.54 12.89 -5.40
CA PHE A 4 -3.21 12.02 -4.28
C PHE A 4 -3.35 12.73 -2.93
N ASP A 5 -4.24 13.73 -2.85
CA ASP A 5 -4.47 14.54 -1.64
C ASP A 5 -4.84 13.71 -0.40
N HIS A 6 -5.41 12.52 -0.63
CA HIS A 6 -5.75 11.54 0.39
C HIS A 6 -4.54 10.81 1.00
N ALA A 7 -3.38 10.78 0.32
CA ALA A 7 -2.16 10.11 0.76
C ALA A 7 -1.38 11.00 1.74
N THR A 8 -2.05 11.39 2.82
CA THR A 8 -1.50 12.25 3.87
C THR A 8 -0.49 11.50 4.74
N PRO A 9 0.39 12.20 5.47
CA PRO A 9 1.33 11.58 6.41
C PRO A 9 0.68 10.64 7.42
N ASP A 10 -0.54 10.96 7.89
CA ASP A 10 -1.33 10.10 8.78
C ASP A 10 -1.69 8.76 8.11
N ARG A 11 -2.13 8.80 6.86
CA ARG A 11 -2.43 7.57 6.11
C ARG A 11 -1.19 6.74 5.83
N CYS A 12 -0.06 7.39 5.56
CA CYS A 12 1.24 6.74 5.42
C CYS A 12 1.65 6.05 6.73
N ALA A 13 1.47 6.73 7.87
CA ALA A 13 1.72 6.15 9.19
C ALA A 13 0.79 4.96 9.50
N GLN A 14 -0.49 5.02 9.09
CA GLN A 14 -1.43 3.91 9.22
C GLN A 14 -1.00 2.69 8.40
N LEU A 15 -0.48 2.90 7.18
CA LEU A 15 0.09 1.82 6.37
C LEU A 15 1.32 1.21 7.05
N ALA A 16 2.29 2.03 7.42
CA ALA A 16 3.50 1.61 8.13
C ALA A 16 3.16 0.78 9.38
N HIS A 17 2.23 1.27 10.20
CA HIS A 17 1.78 0.56 11.40
C HIS A 17 1.10 -0.78 11.06
N ALA A 18 0.26 -0.84 10.02
CA ALA A 18 -0.39 -2.08 9.60
C ALA A 18 0.60 -3.13 9.10
N LEU A 19 1.60 -2.72 8.31
CA LEU A 19 2.65 -3.60 7.81
C LEU A 19 3.51 -4.16 8.96
N THR A 20 3.92 -3.30 9.89
CA THR A 20 4.66 -3.72 11.09
C THR A 20 3.83 -4.67 11.97
N ALA A 21 2.54 -4.38 12.18
CA ALA A 21 1.66 -5.22 12.97
C ALA A 21 1.42 -6.61 12.32
N ALA A 22 1.47 -6.69 10.99
CA ALA A 22 1.41 -7.94 10.25
C ALA A 22 2.75 -8.71 10.23
N GLY A 23 3.80 -8.18 10.86
CA GLY A 23 5.13 -8.80 10.89
C GLY A 23 5.85 -8.76 9.54
N LEU A 24 5.44 -7.87 8.63
CA LEU A 24 6.04 -7.73 7.31
C LEU A 24 7.27 -6.83 7.39
N THR A 25 8.33 -7.20 6.70
CA THR A 25 9.49 -6.32 6.52
C THR A 25 9.13 -5.30 5.44
N TRP A 26 9.31 -4.01 5.69
CA TRP A 26 8.98 -2.99 4.71
C TRP A 26 9.95 -1.81 4.75
N SER A 27 10.08 -1.16 3.60
CA SER A 27 10.89 0.03 3.37
C SER A 27 10.11 1.00 2.50
N GLU A 28 10.34 2.29 2.68
CA GLU A 28 9.75 3.33 1.84
C GLU A 28 10.83 4.07 1.05
N ASN A 29 10.49 4.59 -0.12
CA ASN A 29 11.42 5.31 -0.98
C ASN A 29 11.73 6.75 -0.51
N GLY A 30 11.22 7.17 0.65
CA GLY A 30 11.47 8.47 1.25
C GLY A 30 10.74 9.65 0.59
N ARG A 31 9.92 9.42 -0.45
CA ARG A 31 9.19 10.49 -1.15
C ARG A 31 7.86 10.85 -0.48
N LYS A 32 7.88 11.10 0.82
CA LYS A 32 6.68 11.50 1.59
C LYS A 32 6.08 12.82 1.11
N ASP A 33 6.91 13.72 0.60
CA ASP A 33 6.50 15.02 0.07
C ASP A 33 5.87 14.96 -1.33
N ALA A 34 5.97 13.81 -2.01
CA ALA A 34 5.45 13.62 -3.36
C ALA A 34 4.63 12.32 -3.43
N PRO A 35 3.35 12.35 -3.02
CA PRO A 35 2.52 11.15 -2.88
C PRO A 35 2.31 10.40 -4.21
N GLU A 36 2.42 11.08 -5.35
CA GLU A 36 2.38 10.44 -6.68
C GLU A 36 3.57 9.51 -6.96
N TYR A 37 4.69 9.72 -6.27
CA TYR A 37 5.89 8.90 -6.35
C TYR A 37 6.12 8.06 -5.10
N LEU A 38 5.18 8.04 -4.16
CA LEU A 38 5.32 7.32 -2.92
C LEU A 38 5.17 5.81 -3.17
N THR A 39 6.23 5.07 -2.89
CA THR A 39 6.25 3.62 -3.04
C THR A 39 6.83 2.99 -1.78
N TYR A 40 6.15 1.95 -1.29
CA TYR A 40 6.64 1.09 -0.21
C TYR A 40 6.99 -0.28 -0.79
N THR A 41 8.18 -0.73 -0.49
CA THR A 41 8.64 -2.09 -0.79
C THR A 41 8.37 -2.94 0.45
N VAL A 42 7.55 -3.97 0.31
CA VAL A 42 7.18 -4.89 1.39
C VAL A 42 7.67 -6.29 1.02
N THR A 43 8.40 -6.93 1.93
CA THR A 43 8.81 -8.32 1.80
C THR A 43 7.90 -9.19 2.66
N ASP A 44 7.19 -10.10 2.01
CA ASP A 44 6.31 -11.05 2.70
C ASP A 44 7.09 -12.21 3.34
N PRO A 45 6.48 -13.00 4.24
CA PRO A 45 7.16 -14.07 4.97
C PRO A 45 7.80 -15.16 4.09
N ARG A 46 7.35 -15.28 2.83
CA ARG A 46 7.90 -16.21 1.84
C ARG A 46 9.04 -15.59 1.03
N GLY A 47 9.43 -14.36 1.33
CA GLY A 47 10.55 -13.66 0.70
C GLY A 47 10.21 -12.92 -0.60
N ARG A 48 8.93 -12.85 -1.00
CA ARG A 48 8.56 -12.12 -2.22
C ARG A 48 8.41 -10.64 -1.94
N VAL A 49 8.68 -9.85 -2.97
CA VAL A 49 8.64 -8.39 -2.91
C VAL A 49 7.34 -7.87 -3.49
N TRP A 50 6.70 -6.99 -2.73
CA TRP A 50 5.48 -6.28 -3.06
C TRP A 50 5.77 -4.79 -3.12
N GLU A 51 5.31 -4.15 -4.19
CA GLU A 51 5.35 -2.70 -4.35
C GLU A 51 3.98 -2.13 -4.04
N VAL A 52 3.89 -1.37 -2.95
CA VAL A 52 2.69 -0.68 -2.50
C VAL A 52 2.74 0.77 -2.91
N SER A 53 1.66 1.25 -3.51
CA SER A 53 1.50 2.65 -3.92
C SER A 53 0.11 3.16 -3.55
N PRO A 54 -0.06 4.47 -3.36
CA PRO A 54 -1.38 5.05 -3.22
C PRO A 54 -2.13 4.94 -4.56
N ALA A 55 -3.43 4.68 -4.49
CA ALA A 55 -4.31 4.68 -5.64
C ALA A 55 -4.60 6.12 -6.07
N THR A 56 -4.88 6.32 -7.35
CA THR A 56 -5.31 7.64 -7.83
C THR A 56 -6.70 7.98 -7.28
N ASN A 57 -7.03 9.26 -7.14
CA ASN A 57 -8.35 9.69 -6.63
C ASN A 57 -9.54 9.07 -7.38
N PHE A 58 -9.40 8.79 -8.69
CA PHE A 58 -10.43 8.16 -9.52
C PHE A 58 -10.71 6.70 -9.13
N GLN A 59 -9.75 6.02 -8.49
CA GLN A 59 -9.89 4.64 -8.05
C GLN A 59 -10.50 4.54 -6.64
N ILE A 60 -10.55 5.64 -5.89
CA ILE A 60 -11.05 5.65 -4.52
C ILE A 60 -12.55 5.80 -4.52
N ARG A 61 -13.23 4.85 -3.87
CA ARG A 61 -14.69 4.94 -3.73
C ARG A 61 -15.07 5.91 -2.60
N PRO A 62 -16.00 6.85 -2.84
CA PRO A 62 -16.43 7.80 -1.81
C PRO A 62 -17.07 7.11 -0.59
N SER A 63 -17.67 5.93 -0.78
CA SER A 63 -18.22 5.10 0.31
C SER A 63 -17.16 4.46 1.20
N SER A 64 -15.88 4.48 0.81
CA SER A 64 -14.77 3.83 1.53
C SER A 64 -13.49 4.68 1.46
N PRO A 65 -13.46 5.87 2.10
CA PRO A 65 -12.35 6.81 1.97
C PRO A 65 -11.02 6.32 2.58
N ALA A 66 -11.05 5.23 3.35
CA ALA A 66 -9.86 4.59 3.89
C ALA A 66 -9.20 3.58 2.93
N GLN A 67 -9.89 3.19 1.85
CA GLN A 67 -9.35 2.29 0.83
C GLN A 67 -8.60 3.11 -0.21
N ILE A 68 -7.29 3.24 -0.02
CA ILE A 68 -6.44 4.09 -0.87
C ILE A 68 -5.15 3.39 -1.31
N TRP A 69 -4.90 2.16 -0.88
CA TRP A 69 -3.64 1.47 -1.12
C TRP A 69 -3.80 0.31 -2.07
N GLN A 70 -2.80 0.09 -2.90
CA GLN A 70 -2.73 -1.02 -3.83
C GLN A 70 -1.31 -1.56 -3.80
N ALA A 71 -1.18 -2.87 -3.88
CA ALA A 71 0.07 -3.60 -3.94
C ALA A 71 0.16 -4.42 -5.22
N SER A 72 1.34 -4.48 -5.80
CA SER A 72 1.66 -5.36 -6.92
C SER A 72 2.82 -6.28 -6.53
N CYS A 73 2.76 -7.56 -6.89
CA CYS A 73 3.84 -8.51 -6.72
C CYS A 73 4.29 -8.98 -8.10
N GLY A 74 5.53 -8.65 -8.48
CA GLY A 74 6.11 -9.06 -9.76
C GLY A 74 6.26 -10.58 -9.88
N ASP A 75 6.61 -11.23 -8.77
CA ASP A 75 6.81 -12.69 -8.70
C ASP A 75 5.53 -13.48 -8.98
N LEU A 76 4.38 -12.94 -8.56
CA LEU A 76 3.06 -13.54 -8.75
C LEU A 76 2.29 -12.96 -9.95
N ALA A 77 2.88 -12.02 -10.70
CA ALA A 77 2.19 -11.22 -11.72
C ALA A 77 0.80 -10.71 -11.26
N THR A 78 0.67 -10.39 -9.98
CA THR A 78 -0.61 -10.09 -9.32
C THR A 78 -0.64 -8.66 -8.82
N ARG A 79 -1.79 -8.01 -8.95
CA ARG A 79 -2.07 -6.69 -8.39
C ARG A 79 -3.36 -6.73 -7.59
N THR A 80 -3.29 -6.22 -6.37
CA THR A 80 -4.44 -6.12 -5.48
C THR A 80 -5.38 -4.99 -5.89
N PRO A 81 -6.69 -5.11 -5.59
CA PRO A 81 -7.60 -3.97 -5.68
C PRO A 81 -7.21 -2.88 -4.67
N VAL A 82 -7.87 -1.72 -4.75
CA VAL A 82 -7.67 -0.66 -3.76
C VAL A 82 -8.24 -1.09 -2.41
N LEU A 83 -7.36 -1.20 -1.42
CA LEU A 83 -7.64 -1.69 -0.08
C LEU A 83 -7.25 -0.65 0.98
N SER A 84 -7.78 -0.85 2.18
CA SER A 84 -7.32 -0.14 3.38
C SER A 84 -5.97 -0.71 3.82
N ALA A 85 -5.14 0.10 4.49
CA ALA A 85 -3.83 -0.28 5.01
C ALA A 85 -3.81 -1.68 5.69
N ARG A 86 -4.76 -1.91 6.61
CA ARG A 86 -4.90 -3.20 7.31
C ARG A 86 -5.16 -4.36 6.36
N LYS A 87 -6.22 -4.27 5.54
CA LYS A 87 -6.57 -5.32 4.56
C LYS A 87 -5.45 -5.60 3.57
N LEU A 88 -4.67 -4.59 3.21
CA LEU A 88 -3.52 -4.76 2.32
C LEU A 88 -2.44 -5.60 3.00
N ALA A 89 -2.07 -5.27 4.24
CA ALA A 89 -1.08 -6.02 5.01
C ALA A 89 -1.54 -7.48 5.27
N GLU A 90 -2.82 -7.66 5.62
CA GLU A 90 -3.44 -8.99 5.75
C GLU A 90 -3.34 -9.77 4.43
N HIS A 91 -3.65 -9.14 3.29
CA HIS A 91 -3.58 -9.78 1.98
C HIS A 91 -2.15 -10.20 1.61
N ILE A 92 -1.16 -9.33 1.82
CA ILE A 92 0.25 -9.63 1.52
C ILE A 92 0.75 -10.80 2.37
N SER A 93 0.36 -10.85 3.65
CA SER A 93 0.73 -11.93 4.57
C SER A 93 0.05 -13.27 4.22
N ASP A 94 -1.24 -13.23 3.87
CA ASP A 94 -2.05 -14.40 3.57
C ASP A 94 -1.80 -14.99 2.18
N THR A 95 -1.32 -14.18 1.22
CA THR A 95 -1.11 -14.63 -0.17
C THR A 95 -0.24 -15.89 -0.21
N PRO A 96 -0.75 -17.02 -0.75
CA PRO A 96 -0.08 -18.33 -0.70
C PRO A 96 1.25 -18.34 -1.43
#